data_AF-X8BFQ8-F1
#
_entry.id   AF-X8BFQ8-F1
#
_cell.length_a   1.000
_cell.length_b   1.000
_cell.length_c   1.000
_cell.angle_alpha   90.00
_cell.angle_beta   90.00
_cell.angle_gamma   90.00
#
_symmetry.space_group_name_H-M   'P 1'
#
loop_
_entity.id
_entity.type
_entity.pdbx_description
1 polymer ?
#
loop_
_entity_poly.entity_id
_entity_poly.type
_entity_poly.pdbx_seq_one_letter_code
_entity_poly.pdbx_strand_id
1 'polypeptide(L)'
;MATRARWHRRRPPRYPRSRGGPPAGVRHADRTQLRPVHTTARAGDKRLRVCRDHHGPGGYRRCPHGKPLWCSTTHGEGDIHVGQPICADCYDYTGHVLFTWHMPELWRRFTITLRRALRRELRASGADPDAVRVSFIKVVELQARLVPHIHALIRLDPRDSDNCGGPEWQAPLTATELATIIQQAARTVAVTVTDPSSDTATRVIRFGTQVDTQPIENRHAGTDSPAVQEDSSHGRVLPGHRVARYLAKYVTKSLADVGISARRISTEAIADLDVSDHVRAILTTISQLADRGLAGVGRWLHTLGYRATSPANPAATPPR
;
A
#
# COMPACT_ATOMS: atom_id res chain seq x y z
N MET A 1 -8.34 -3.15 21.20
CA MET A 1 -7.72 -4.23 20.38
C MET A 1 -7.16 -3.66 19.07
N ALA A 2 -5.98 -4.04 18.60
CA ALA A 2 -5.44 -3.50 17.34
C ALA A 2 -4.90 -4.57 16.38
N THR A 3 -5.07 -4.32 15.09
CA THR A 3 -4.55 -5.15 14.01
C THR A 3 -3.69 -4.29 13.10
N ARG A 4 -2.52 -4.81 12.78
CA ARG A 4 -1.65 -4.24 11.76
C ARG A 4 -2.10 -4.70 10.39
N ALA A 5 -2.15 -3.82 9.41
CA ALA A 5 -2.33 -4.17 8.00
C ALA A 5 -1.21 -3.57 7.14
N ARG A 6 -0.75 -4.35 6.17
CA ARG A 6 0.30 -4.00 5.22
C ARG A 6 -0.11 -4.45 3.82
N TRP A 7 -0.08 -3.57 2.81
CA TRP A 7 -0.59 -3.90 1.47
C TRP A 7 0.51 -3.86 0.41
N HIS A 8 1.23 -4.97 0.17
CA HIS A 8 2.24 -5.05 -0.90
C HIS A 8 1.68 -5.57 -2.26
N ARG A 9 2.54 -5.55 -3.29
CA ARG A 9 2.27 -6.13 -4.62
C ARG A 9 3.45 -7.01 -5.07
N ARG A 10 3.17 -8.29 -5.39
CA ARG A 10 4.13 -9.42 -5.39
C ARG A 10 4.84 -9.69 -6.73
N ARG A 11 5.94 -10.44 -6.62
CA ARG A 11 6.51 -11.37 -7.61
C ARG A 11 5.45 -12.38 -8.13
N PRO A 12 5.60 -12.90 -9.36
CA PRO A 12 4.59 -13.72 -10.02
C PRO A 12 4.32 -15.05 -9.30
N PRO A 13 3.10 -15.61 -9.39
CA PRO A 13 2.81 -16.97 -8.95
C PRO A 13 3.45 -18.00 -9.88
N ARG A 14 3.87 -19.14 -9.33
CA ARG A 14 4.06 -20.38 -10.09
C ARG A 14 2.68 -21.03 -10.24
N TYR A 15 2.21 -21.23 -11.47
CA TYR A 15 1.01 -22.01 -11.74
C TYR A 15 1.36 -23.34 -12.44
N PRO A 16 0.69 -24.45 -12.09
CA PRO A 16 0.69 -25.65 -12.91
C PRO A 16 -0.18 -25.46 -14.15
N ARG A 17 0.16 -26.20 -15.22
CA ARG A 17 -0.53 -26.16 -16.53
C ARG A 17 -1.94 -26.77 -16.40
N SER A 18 -2.95 -26.10 -16.98
CA SER A 18 -4.20 -26.74 -17.38
C SER A 18 -4.43 -26.52 -18.88
N ARG A 19 -4.81 -27.62 -19.56
CA ARG A 19 -5.18 -27.69 -20.97
C ARG A 19 -6.70 -27.46 -21.09
N GLY A 20 -7.12 -26.66 -22.06
CA GLY A 20 -8.53 -26.50 -22.48
C GLY A 20 -8.92 -25.05 -22.78
N GLY A 21 -9.51 -24.79 -23.94
CA GLY A 21 -10.26 -23.55 -24.28
C GLY A 21 -11.48 -23.92 -25.13
N PRO A 22 -12.24 -22.98 -25.76
CA PRO A 22 -12.56 -21.55 -25.49
C PRO A 22 -14.12 -21.34 -25.36
N PRO A 23 -14.79 -20.14 -25.35
CA PRO A 23 -14.87 -19.16 -26.46
C PRO A 23 -14.98 -17.65 -26.10
N ALA A 24 -14.80 -16.82 -27.14
CA ALA A 24 -15.27 -15.44 -27.45
C ALA A 24 -15.46 -14.34 -26.36
N GLY A 25 -14.76 -13.22 -26.55
CA GLY A 25 -15.44 -11.91 -26.58
C GLY A 25 -15.19 -10.87 -25.47
N VAL A 26 -14.38 -11.14 -24.44
CA VAL A 26 -13.98 -10.12 -23.45
C VAL A 26 -12.47 -10.11 -23.31
N ARG A 27 -11.80 -9.04 -23.75
CA ARG A 27 -10.40 -8.81 -23.38
C ARG A 27 -10.38 -8.39 -21.92
N HIS A 28 -10.42 -9.35 -21.01
CA HIS A 28 -10.03 -9.12 -19.63
C HIS A 28 -8.56 -8.69 -19.62
N ALA A 29 -8.31 -7.39 -19.48
CA ALA A 29 -7.01 -6.90 -19.07
C ALA A 29 -6.80 -7.24 -17.58
N ASP A 30 -6.76 -8.53 -17.24
CA ASP A 30 -6.26 -9.03 -15.96
C ASP A 30 -4.73 -8.87 -15.95
N ARG A 31 -4.27 -7.62 -15.87
CA ARG A 31 -2.83 -7.36 -15.85
C ARG A 31 -2.44 -6.05 -15.17
N THR A 32 -3.02 -5.78 -14.01
CA THR A 32 -2.35 -4.92 -13.02
C THR A 32 -1.24 -5.67 -12.28
N GLN A 33 -0.37 -6.37 -13.02
CA GLN A 33 0.95 -6.81 -12.55
C GLN A 33 2.00 -5.94 -13.24
N LEU A 34 2.50 -4.91 -12.56
CA LEU A 34 3.69 -4.18 -12.99
C LEU A 34 4.77 -5.21 -13.33
N ARG A 35 5.44 -4.99 -14.45
CA ARG A 35 6.47 -5.89 -14.96
C ARG A 35 7.64 -6.01 -13.98
N PRO A 36 8.49 -7.04 -14.14
CA PRO A 36 9.65 -7.27 -13.28
C PRO A 36 10.51 -6.02 -13.05
N VAL A 37 10.77 -5.75 -11.78
CA VAL A 37 11.77 -4.79 -11.31
C VAL A 37 12.95 -5.54 -10.68
N HIS A 38 14.09 -4.87 -10.60
CA HIS A 38 15.22 -5.34 -9.80
C HIS A 38 14.84 -5.35 -8.32
N THR A 39 15.27 -6.37 -7.59
CA THR A 39 14.94 -6.57 -6.18
C THR A 39 16.16 -7.04 -5.42
N THR A 40 16.33 -6.55 -4.20
CA THR A 40 17.16 -7.23 -3.22
C THR A 40 16.42 -8.46 -2.70
N ALA A 41 17.12 -9.58 -2.58
CA ALA A 41 16.60 -10.75 -1.90
C ALA A 41 17.64 -11.17 -0.85
N ARG A 42 17.21 -11.35 0.40
CA ARG A 42 18.06 -11.90 1.47
C ARG A 42 17.64 -13.35 1.73
N ALA A 43 18.61 -14.26 1.79
CA ALA A 43 18.41 -15.59 2.34
C ALA A 43 18.20 -15.51 3.86
N GLY A 44 17.60 -16.55 4.46
CA GLY A 44 17.51 -16.69 5.93
C GLY A 44 18.86 -16.51 6.64
N ASP A 45 19.95 -16.87 5.97
CA ASP A 45 21.34 -16.75 6.46
C ASP A 45 21.99 -15.39 6.16
N LYS A 46 21.21 -14.31 5.99
CA LYS A 46 21.66 -12.94 5.69
C LYS A 46 22.44 -12.74 4.38
N ARG A 47 22.78 -13.80 3.64
CA ARG A 47 23.41 -13.70 2.31
C ARG A 47 22.47 -13.05 1.30
N LEU A 48 23.00 -12.10 0.54
CA LEU A 48 22.29 -11.51 -0.59
C LEU A 48 22.12 -12.57 -1.68
N ARG A 49 20.93 -12.65 -2.25
CA ARG A 49 20.58 -13.55 -3.35
C ARG A 49 20.54 -12.77 -4.65
N VAL A 50 20.76 -13.52 -5.73
CA VAL A 50 20.59 -13.05 -7.10
C VAL A 50 19.20 -12.43 -7.28
N CYS A 51 19.20 -11.22 -7.82
CA CYS A 51 18.04 -10.35 -8.00
C CYS A 51 16.85 -11.08 -8.64
N ARG A 52 17.10 -11.76 -9.76
CA ARG A 52 16.17 -12.68 -10.41
C ARG A 52 16.96 -13.77 -11.11
N ASP A 53 17.18 -14.85 -10.38
CA ASP A 53 17.87 -16.01 -10.89
C ASP A 53 17.11 -16.64 -12.07
N HIS A 54 17.86 -16.88 -13.11
CA HIS A 54 17.42 -17.42 -14.37
C HIS A 54 17.26 -18.94 -14.34
N HIS A 55 17.88 -19.63 -13.38
CA HIS A 55 17.82 -21.09 -13.23
C HIS A 55 16.46 -21.65 -12.77
N GLY A 56 15.44 -20.80 -12.59
CA GLY A 56 14.08 -21.20 -12.22
C GLY A 56 13.13 -21.43 -13.41
N PRO A 57 11.90 -21.94 -13.18
CA PRO A 57 10.93 -22.18 -14.23
C PRO A 57 10.50 -20.85 -14.88
N GLY A 58 10.94 -20.61 -16.12
CA GLY A 58 10.70 -19.36 -16.82
C GLY A 58 11.59 -19.09 -18.03
N GLY A 59 12.80 -19.67 -18.07
CA GLY A 59 13.71 -19.68 -19.23
C GLY A 59 14.17 -18.29 -19.70
N TYR A 60 15.09 -18.28 -20.69
CA TYR A 60 15.79 -17.11 -21.28
C TYR A 60 14.82 -16.25 -22.07
N ARG A 61 13.80 -15.73 -21.39
CA ARG A 61 12.76 -14.92 -21.99
C ARG A 61 13.24 -13.49 -22.09
N ARG A 62 13.50 -13.08 -23.32
CA ARG A 62 13.65 -11.68 -23.68
C ARG A 62 12.27 -11.05 -23.84
N CYS A 63 12.18 -9.76 -23.55
CA CYS A 63 10.99 -8.99 -23.88
C CYS A 63 10.92 -8.72 -25.39
N PRO A 64 9.80 -8.21 -25.91
CA PRO A 64 9.69 -7.79 -27.31
C PRO A 64 10.75 -6.74 -27.73
N HIS A 65 11.31 -5.99 -26.78
CA HIS A 65 12.39 -5.02 -27.00
C HIS A 65 13.81 -5.65 -26.92
N GLY A 66 13.92 -6.98 -26.93
CA GLY A 66 15.19 -7.70 -26.90
C GLY A 66 15.91 -7.76 -25.55
N LYS A 67 15.44 -7.02 -24.52
CA LYS A 67 16.04 -6.99 -23.17
C LYS A 67 15.72 -8.28 -22.39
N PRO A 68 16.67 -8.82 -21.61
CA PRO A 68 16.41 -9.97 -20.75
C PRO A 68 15.34 -9.65 -19.71
N LEU A 69 14.50 -10.61 -19.32
CA LEU A 69 13.51 -10.44 -18.22
C LEU A 69 14.02 -10.99 -16.87
N TRP A 70 15.34 -11.16 -16.74
CA TRP A 70 16.03 -11.67 -15.56
C TRP A 70 17.25 -10.79 -15.22
N CYS A 71 17.79 -10.97 -14.02
CA CYS A 71 18.99 -10.28 -13.57
C CYS A 71 19.81 -11.24 -12.70
N SER A 72 21.02 -11.57 -13.16
CA SER A 72 21.98 -12.46 -12.48
C SER A 72 22.85 -11.75 -11.44
N THR A 73 22.65 -10.45 -11.24
CA THR A 73 23.39 -9.65 -10.26
C THR A 73 22.81 -9.80 -8.86
N THR A 74 23.68 -9.77 -7.86
CA THR A 74 23.31 -9.69 -6.45
C THR A 74 23.34 -8.23 -6.02
N HIS A 75 22.18 -7.63 -5.81
CA HIS A 75 22.07 -6.23 -5.39
C HIS A 75 22.21 -6.08 -3.88
N GLY A 76 23.03 -5.13 -3.45
CA GLY A 76 23.17 -4.70 -2.05
C GLY A 76 22.04 -3.79 -1.59
N GLU A 77 22.04 -3.46 -0.29
CA GLU A 77 21.25 -2.32 0.19
C GLU A 77 21.82 -1.02 -0.38
N GLY A 78 20.96 -0.15 -0.91
CA GLY A 78 21.37 1.11 -1.53
C GLY A 78 21.76 1.02 -3.01
N ASP A 79 21.74 -0.17 -3.61
CA ASP A 79 22.00 -0.32 -5.05
C ASP A 79 20.94 0.44 -5.89
N ILE A 80 21.43 1.34 -6.75
CA ILE A 80 20.60 2.25 -7.56
C ILE A 80 19.62 1.51 -8.48
N HIS A 81 19.91 0.28 -8.87
CA HIS A 81 19.05 -0.48 -9.77
C HIS A 81 17.82 -1.03 -9.04
N VAL A 82 17.88 -1.21 -7.71
CA VAL A 82 16.78 -1.81 -6.94
C VAL A 82 15.52 -0.97 -7.06
N GLY A 83 14.43 -1.62 -7.48
CA GLY A 83 13.16 -0.96 -7.75
C GLY A 83 12.98 -0.47 -9.18
N GLN A 84 14.07 -0.29 -9.94
CA GLN A 84 13.98 0.04 -11.36
C GLN A 84 13.47 -1.15 -12.20
N PRO A 85 12.77 -0.89 -13.30
CA PRO A 85 12.30 -1.95 -14.20
C PRO A 85 13.48 -2.62 -14.92
N ILE A 86 13.42 -3.94 -15.09
CA ILE A 86 14.42 -4.68 -15.90
C ILE A 86 14.36 -4.22 -17.37
N CYS A 87 13.17 -3.84 -17.85
CA CYS A 87 12.98 -3.20 -19.14
C CYS A 87 11.99 -2.05 -18.94
N ALA A 88 12.48 -0.81 -19.06
CA ALA A 88 11.68 0.40 -18.93
C ALA A 88 10.47 0.41 -19.89
N ASP A 89 10.69 0.04 -21.15
CA ASP A 89 9.67 0.01 -22.21
C ASP A 89 8.55 -1.01 -21.94
N CYS A 90 8.82 -2.02 -21.11
CA CYS A 90 7.83 -3.01 -20.70
C CYS A 90 7.03 -2.57 -19.46
N TYR A 91 7.51 -1.60 -18.69
CA TYR A 91 6.89 -1.21 -17.44
C TYR A 91 5.60 -0.41 -17.68
N ASP A 92 4.53 -0.77 -16.97
CA ASP A 92 3.22 -0.10 -17.09
C ASP A 92 3.21 1.18 -16.24
N TYR A 93 3.84 2.25 -16.76
CA TYR A 93 3.88 3.55 -16.11
C TYR A 93 2.51 4.19 -15.97
N THR A 94 1.62 4.04 -16.96
CA THR A 94 0.23 4.52 -16.87
C THR A 94 -0.48 3.88 -15.69
N GLY A 95 -0.43 2.54 -15.56
CA GLY A 95 -1.00 1.84 -14.41
C GLY A 95 -0.33 2.19 -13.09
N HIS A 96 0.97 2.52 -13.08
CA HIS A 96 1.66 3.06 -11.91
C HIS A 96 1.03 4.37 -11.46
N VAL A 97 0.99 5.37 -12.35
CA VAL A 97 0.51 6.72 -12.03
C VAL A 97 -0.96 6.69 -11.63
N LEU A 98 -1.80 5.95 -12.36
CA LEU A 98 -3.21 5.80 -12.03
C LEU A 98 -3.41 5.14 -10.66
N PHE A 99 -2.64 4.09 -10.32
CA PHE A 99 -2.70 3.50 -8.99
C PHE A 99 -2.34 4.52 -7.90
N THR A 100 -1.23 5.24 -8.08
CA THR A 100 -0.75 6.25 -7.12
C THR A 100 -1.77 7.37 -6.92
N TRP A 101 -2.33 7.90 -8.02
CA TRP A 101 -3.32 8.97 -8.01
C TRP A 101 -4.64 8.57 -7.33
N HIS A 102 -5.14 7.36 -7.61
CA HIS A 102 -6.40 6.86 -7.09
C HIS A 102 -6.28 6.10 -5.77
N MET A 103 -5.05 5.93 -5.23
CA MET A 103 -4.84 5.29 -3.93
C MET A 103 -5.68 5.88 -2.79
N PRO A 104 -5.91 7.21 -2.69
CA PRO A 104 -6.76 7.75 -1.63
C PRO A 104 -8.25 7.40 -1.79
N GLU A 105 -8.76 7.29 -3.02
CA GLU A 105 -10.12 6.80 -3.27
C GLU A 105 -10.23 5.30 -2.96
N LEU A 106 -9.20 4.52 -3.32
CA LEU A 106 -9.11 3.11 -2.97
C LEU A 106 -9.14 2.93 -1.43
N TRP A 107 -8.41 3.77 -0.69
CA TRP A 107 -8.46 3.82 0.77
C TRP A 107 -9.85 4.18 1.30
N ARG A 108 -10.52 5.19 0.73
CA ARG A 108 -11.88 5.57 1.12
C ARG A 108 -12.84 4.40 0.96
N ARG A 109 -12.85 3.75 -0.21
CA ARG A 109 -13.70 2.56 -0.46
C ARG A 109 -13.37 1.41 0.48
N PHE A 110 -12.10 1.21 0.81
CA PHE A 110 -11.69 0.23 1.82
C PHE A 110 -12.30 0.51 3.18
N THR A 111 -12.17 1.74 3.71
CA THR A 111 -12.72 2.06 5.04
C THR A 111 -14.25 1.94 5.07
N ILE A 112 -14.95 2.24 3.98
CA ILE A 112 -16.40 2.03 3.85
C ILE A 112 -16.72 0.54 3.87
N THR A 113 -16.02 -0.25 3.07
CA THR A 113 -16.24 -1.70 2.96
C THR A 113 -15.93 -2.42 4.27
N LEU A 114 -14.85 -2.03 4.94
CA LEU A 114 -14.47 -2.52 6.27
C LEU A 114 -15.57 -2.24 7.29
N ARG A 115 -16.05 -1.00 7.39
CA ARG A 115 -17.14 -0.65 8.33
C ARG A 115 -18.41 -1.42 8.03
N ARG A 116 -18.77 -1.59 6.75
CA ARG A 116 -19.94 -2.40 6.35
C ARG A 116 -19.78 -3.87 6.72
N ALA A 117 -18.59 -4.45 6.52
CA ALA A 117 -18.30 -5.83 6.90
C ALA A 117 -18.38 -6.01 8.41
N LEU A 118 -17.74 -5.12 9.18
CA LEU A 118 -17.81 -5.14 10.65
C LEU A 118 -19.24 -5.05 11.16
N ARG A 119 -20.07 -4.14 10.63
CA ARG A 119 -21.48 -4.05 11.04
C ARG A 119 -22.26 -5.34 10.78
N ARG A 120 -21.96 -6.07 9.70
CA ARG A 120 -22.61 -7.36 9.42
C ARG A 120 -22.18 -8.44 10.41
N GLU A 121 -20.88 -8.56 10.66
CA GLU A 121 -20.34 -9.53 11.61
C GLU A 121 -20.86 -9.27 13.03
N LEU A 122 -20.85 -8.01 13.49
CA LEU A 122 -21.37 -7.65 14.81
C LEU A 122 -22.84 -8.03 14.99
N ARG A 123 -23.67 -7.74 13.99
CA ARG A 123 -25.09 -8.14 13.99
C ARG A 123 -25.27 -9.66 14.01
N ALA A 124 -24.46 -10.39 13.25
CA ALA A 124 -24.50 -11.85 13.21
C ALA A 124 -24.12 -12.47 14.57
N SER A 125 -23.19 -11.85 15.29
CA SER A 125 -22.79 -12.25 16.65
C SER A 125 -23.71 -11.72 17.76
N GLY A 126 -24.81 -11.02 17.43
CA GLY A 126 -25.73 -10.44 18.41
C GLY A 126 -25.22 -9.18 19.13
N ALA A 127 -24.08 -8.62 18.71
CA ALA A 127 -23.52 -7.40 19.26
C ALA A 127 -24.12 -6.16 18.59
N ASP A 128 -24.28 -5.08 19.36
CA ASP A 128 -24.71 -3.79 18.81
C ASP A 128 -23.60 -3.16 17.94
N PRO A 129 -23.81 -3.02 16.61
CA PRO A 129 -22.84 -2.37 15.74
C PRO A 129 -22.65 -0.89 16.04
N ASP A 130 -23.59 -0.26 16.76
CA ASP A 130 -23.53 1.16 17.08
C ASP A 130 -22.75 1.46 18.36
N ALA A 131 -22.50 0.47 19.22
CA ALA A 131 -21.58 0.57 20.36
C ALA A 131 -20.08 0.63 19.96
N VAL A 132 -19.73 0.33 18.71
CA VAL A 132 -18.33 0.18 18.24
C VAL A 132 -17.95 1.22 17.20
N ARG A 133 -16.81 1.89 17.43
CA ARG A 133 -16.14 2.79 16.50
C ARG A 133 -14.88 2.14 15.92
N VAL A 134 -14.66 2.30 14.61
CA VAL A 134 -13.41 1.93 13.94
C VAL A 134 -12.46 3.13 13.92
N SER A 135 -11.34 3.00 14.62
CA SER A 135 -10.23 3.95 14.64
C SER A 135 -9.06 3.42 13.83
N PHE A 136 -8.39 4.29 13.08
CA PHE A 136 -7.18 3.90 12.37
C PHE A 136 -6.16 5.02 12.27
N ILE A 137 -4.90 4.64 12.21
CA ILE A 137 -3.80 5.49 11.75
C ILE A 137 -3.23 4.84 10.50
N LYS A 138 -2.94 5.63 9.48
CA LYS A 138 -2.28 5.17 8.27
C LYS A 138 -1.02 5.97 7.99
N VAL A 139 -0.02 5.28 7.46
CA VAL A 139 1.21 5.85 6.93
C VAL A 139 1.38 5.33 5.51
N VAL A 140 1.92 6.17 4.62
CA VAL A 140 2.20 5.79 3.24
C VAL A 140 3.70 5.85 3.03
N GLU A 141 4.28 4.73 2.65
CA GLU A 141 5.69 4.59 2.31
C GLU A 141 5.81 4.31 0.81
N LEU A 142 6.87 4.79 0.15
CA LEU A 142 7.14 4.38 -1.22
C LEU A 142 7.96 3.09 -1.23
N GLN A 143 7.54 2.13 -2.04
CA GLN A 143 8.36 0.95 -2.30
C GLN A 143 9.62 1.36 -3.09
N ALA A 144 10.61 0.47 -3.18
CA ALA A 144 11.79 0.73 -4.01
C ALA A 144 11.44 1.09 -5.47
N ARG A 145 10.34 0.54 -6.01
CA ARG A 145 9.80 0.87 -7.34
C ARG A 145 8.88 2.09 -7.38
N LEU A 146 8.88 2.89 -6.32
CA LEU A 146 8.16 4.16 -6.16
C LEU A 146 6.62 4.08 -6.16
N VAL A 147 6.07 2.86 -6.11
CA VAL A 147 4.64 2.67 -5.90
C VAL A 147 4.33 2.89 -4.41
N PRO A 148 3.29 3.67 -4.06
CA PRO A 148 2.93 3.89 -2.67
C PRO A 148 2.38 2.62 -2.01
N HIS A 149 2.70 2.48 -0.74
CA HIS A 149 2.45 1.33 0.08
C HIS A 149 1.89 1.77 1.42
N ILE A 150 0.70 1.26 1.78
CA ILE A 150 0.03 1.69 3.00
C ILE A 150 0.48 0.79 4.16
N HIS A 151 0.69 1.42 5.31
CA HIS A 151 0.77 0.80 6.62
C HIS A 151 -0.40 1.33 7.44
N ALA A 152 -1.21 0.46 8.01
CA ALA A 152 -2.27 0.91 8.90
C ALA A 152 -2.29 0.13 10.21
N LEU A 153 -2.60 0.85 11.27
CA LEU A 153 -3.03 0.32 12.54
C LEU A 153 -4.53 0.55 12.63
N ILE A 154 -5.32 -0.53 12.75
CA ILE A 154 -6.78 -0.46 12.82
C ILE A 154 -7.24 -1.04 14.16
N ARG A 155 -8.10 -0.31 14.87
CA ARG A 155 -8.60 -0.64 16.21
C ARG A 155 -10.12 -0.49 16.27
N LEU A 156 -10.74 -1.32 17.10
CA LEU A 156 -12.11 -1.14 17.56
C LEU A 156 -12.07 -0.45 18.93
N ASP A 157 -12.88 0.60 19.07
CA ASP A 157 -13.04 1.42 20.27
C ASP A 157 -14.53 1.50 20.65
N PRO A 158 -14.87 1.70 21.93
CA PRO A 158 -16.23 2.05 22.32
C PRO A 158 -16.62 3.41 21.69
N ARG A 159 -17.91 3.59 21.37
CA ARG A 159 -18.41 4.89 20.89
C ARG A 159 -18.39 5.96 21.99
N ASP A 160 -18.83 5.61 23.20
CA ASP A 160 -18.89 6.51 24.36
C ASP A 160 -17.66 6.34 25.24
N SER A 161 -16.52 6.88 24.79
CA SER A 161 -15.27 6.82 25.55
C SER A 161 -15.09 7.95 26.58
N ASP A 162 -16.10 8.79 26.80
CA ASP A 162 -16.00 9.98 27.65
C ASP A 162 -16.11 9.69 29.16
N ASN A 163 -16.47 8.46 29.56
CA ASN A 163 -16.56 8.09 30.98
C ASN A 163 -15.34 7.28 31.45
N CYS A 164 -14.41 7.98 32.10
CA CYS A 164 -13.54 7.41 33.12
C CYS A 164 -14.39 6.74 34.21
N GLY A 165 -14.46 5.40 34.22
CA GLY A 165 -15.07 4.64 35.33
C GLY A 165 -16.12 3.59 34.96
N GLY A 166 -16.40 3.33 33.67
CA GLY A 166 -17.27 2.22 33.26
C GLY A 166 -16.58 0.85 33.34
N PRO A 167 -17.34 -0.27 33.43
CA PRO A 167 -16.79 -1.63 33.41
C PRO A 167 -15.90 -1.85 32.18
N GLU A 168 -14.87 -2.67 32.34
CA GLU A 168 -13.83 -2.94 31.34
C GLU A 168 -14.47 -3.30 29.98
N TRP A 169 -14.43 -2.37 29.04
CA TRP A 169 -15.01 -2.57 27.71
C TRP A 169 -14.30 -3.71 27.01
N GLN A 170 -15.03 -4.80 26.76
CA GLN A 170 -14.55 -5.95 26.01
C GLN A 170 -14.94 -5.80 24.55
N ALA A 171 -13.95 -5.90 23.66
CA ALA A 171 -14.21 -5.83 22.23
C ALA A 171 -15.08 -7.03 21.80
N PRO A 172 -16.18 -6.82 21.07
CA PRO A 172 -17.08 -7.90 20.64
C PRO A 172 -16.49 -8.82 19.56
N LEU A 173 -15.27 -8.53 19.09
CA LEU A 173 -14.53 -9.33 18.13
C LEU A 173 -13.08 -9.49 18.61
N THR A 174 -12.50 -10.64 18.33
CA THR A 174 -11.08 -10.94 18.51
C THR A 174 -10.20 -10.29 17.44
N ALA A 175 -8.89 -10.19 17.71
CA ALA A 175 -7.95 -9.51 16.81
C ALA A 175 -7.78 -10.26 15.49
N THR A 176 -7.95 -11.58 15.54
CA THR A 176 -7.92 -12.49 14.39
C THR A 176 -9.16 -12.34 13.52
N GLU A 177 -10.35 -12.21 14.11
CA GLU A 177 -11.58 -11.91 13.36
C GLU A 177 -11.48 -10.55 12.67
N LEU A 178 -11.04 -9.51 13.40
CA LEU A 178 -10.78 -8.20 12.81
C LEU A 178 -9.76 -8.27 11.65
N ALA A 179 -8.68 -9.03 11.81
CA ALA A 179 -7.69 -9.25 10.76
C ALA A 179 -8.30 -9.91 9.51
N THR A 180 -9.14 -10.90 9.69
CA THR A 180 -9.84 -11.60 8.61
C THR A 180 -10.77 -10.64 7.85
N ILE A 181 -11.56 -9.85 8.57
CA ILE A 181 -12.47 -8.85 7.98
C ILE A 181 -11.68 -7.78 7.21
N ILE A 182 -10.55 -7.32 7.75
CA ILE A 182 -9.65 -6.38 7.06
C ILE A 182 -9.12 -6.99 5.75
N GLN A 183 -8.65 -8.24 5.77
CA GLN A 183 -8.17 -8.92 4.56
C GLN A 183 -9.27 -9.04 3.51
N GLN A 184 -10.48 -9.46 3.91
CA GLN A 184 -11.61 -9.61 3.01
C GLN A 184 -11.98 -8.26 2.38
N ALA A 185 -12.16 -7.21 3.21
CA ALA A 185 -12.46 -5.88 2.72
C ALA A 185 -11.41 -5.38 1.72
N ALA A 186 -10.11 -5.56 2.02
CA ALA A 186 -9.03 -5.16 1.13
C ALA A 186 -9.04 -5.92 -0.21
N ARG A 187 -9.38 -7.22 -0.21
CA ARG A 187 -9.46 -8.03 -1.44
C ARG A 187 -10.65 -7.68 -2.32
N THR A 188 -11.75 -7.24 -1.74
CA THR A 188 -12.99 -6.91 -2.47
C THR A 188 -13.01 -5.52 -3.10
N VAL A 189 -12.19 -4.59 -2.59
CA VAL A 189 -12.26 -3.19 -2.97
C VAL A 189 -11.57 -2.95 -4.30
N ALA A 190 -12.29 -2.31 -5.21
CA ALA A 190 -11.80 -1.86 -6.50
C ALA A 190 -12.32 -0.46 -6.86
N VAL A 191 -11.56 0.26 -7.66
CA VAL A 191 -11.93 1.54 -8.29
C VAL A 191 -11.77 1.37 -9.80
N THR A 192 -12.87 1.48 -10.54
CA THR A 192 -12.83 1.56 -11.99
C THR A 192 -12.57 3.01 -12.39
N VAL A 193 -11.57 3.23 -13.24
CA VAL A 193 -11.18 4.56 -13.71
C VAL A 193 -11.09 4.53 -15.22
N THR A 194 -11.40 5.64 -15.88
CA THR A 194 -11.09 5.83 -17.30
C THR A 194 -9.57 5.91 -17.46
N ASP A 195 -9.03 5.24 -18.47
CA ASP A 195 -7.63 5.41 -18.88
C ASP A 195 -7.53 6.57 -19.87
N PRO A 196 -6.93 7.72 -19.49
CA PRO A 196 -6.76 8.85 -20.40
C PRO A 196 -5.89 8.54 -21.63
N SER A 197 -5.21 7.39 -21.63
CA SER A 197 -4.39 6.93 -22.75
C SER A 197 -5.18 6.21 -23.84
N SER A 198 -6.49 5.97 -23.66
CA SER A 198 -7.35 5.27 -24.61
C SER A 198 -8.81 5.65 -24.41
N ASP A 199 -9.46 6.20 -25.44
CA ASP A 199 -10.80 6.81 -25.38
C ASP A 199 -11.92 5.93 -24.81
N THR A 200 -11.79 4.60 -24.88
CA THR A 200 -12.80 3.65 -24.39
C THR A 200 -12.31 2.73 -23.27
N ALA A 201 -11.03 2.79 -22.90
CA ALA A 201 -10.47 1.83 -21.95
C ALA A 201 -10.74 2.27 -20.52
N THR A 202 -11.23 1.34 -19.71
CA THR A 202 -11.27 1.49 -18.25
C THR A 202 -10.25 0.56 -17.60
N ARG A 203 -9.69 1.01 -16.48
CA ARG A 203 -8.80 0.22 -15.65
C ARG A 203 -9.41 0.00 -14.28
N VAL A 204 -9.23 -1.22 -13.77
CA VAL A 204 -9.63 -1.58 -12.42
C VAL A 204 -8.42 -1.50 -11.50
N ILE A 205 -8.45 -0.54 -10.58
CA ILE A 205 -7.46 -0.32 -9.55
C ILE A 205 -7.89 -1.08 -8.30
N ARG A 206 -7.01 -1.93 -7.77
CA ARG A 206 -7.24 -2.76 -6.58
C ARG A 206 -5.98 -2.85 -5.74
N PHE A 207 -6.12 -3.20 -4.46
CA PHE A 207 -4.95 -3.58 -3.68
C PHE A 207 -4.28 -4.82 -4.29
N GLY A 208 -2.95 -4.89 -4.16
CA GLY A 208 -2.20 -6.08 -4.54
C GLY A 208 -2.56 -7.29 -3.69
N THR A 209 -2.09 -8.46 -4.10
CA THR A 209 -2.37 -9.74 -3.43
C THR A 209 -1.65 -9.93 -2.10
N GLN A 210 -0.78 -9.01 -1.68
CA GLN A 210 -0.02 -9.13 -0.43
C GLN A 210 -0.59 -8.22 0.65
N VAL A 211 -1.84 -8.47 1.03
CA VAL A 211 -2.40 -7.88 2.24
C VAL A 211 -1.99 -8.76 3.41
N ASP A 212 -1.02 -8.29 4.20
CA ASP A 212 -0.54 -8.95 5.41
C ASP A 212 -1.18 -8.26 6.61
N THR A 213 -2.06 -8.98 7.29
CA THR A 213 -2.71 -8.51 8.51
C THR A 213 -2.25 -9.34 9.69
N GLN A 214 -1.78 -8.69 10.74
CA GLN A 214 -1.32 -9.37 11.95
C GLN A 214 -2.01 -8.77 13.17
N PRO A 215 -2.69 -9.60 13.99
CA PRO A 215 -3.09 -9.22 15.33
C PRO A 215 -1.91 -8.63 16.10
N ILE A 216 -2.12 -7.52 16.81
CA ILE A 216 -1.15 -7.02 17.78
C ILE A 216 -1.63 -7.49 19.15
N GLU A 217 -1.02 -8.57 19.63
CA GLU A 217 -1.31 -9.10 20.96
C GLU A 217 -0.79 -8.16 22.05
N ASN A 218 -1.67 -7.86 23.01
CA ASN A 218 -1.30 -7.33 24.30
C ASN A 218 -0.72 -8.46 25.17
N ARG A 219 0.48 -8.99 24.82
CA ARG A 219 1.18 -9.88 25.77
C ARG A 219 1.39 -9.11 27.07
N HIS A 220 0.72 -9.58 28.11
CA HIS A 220 1.06 -9.26 29.49
C HIS A 220 2.52 -9.69 29.65
N ALA A 221 3.38 -8.77 30.08
CA ALA A 221 4.60 -9.19 30.74
C ALA A 221 4.13 -9.89 32.02
N GLY A 222 4.06 -11.22 31.96
CA GLY A 222 3.93 -12.05 33.14
C GLY A 222 5.16 -11.76 34.01
N THR A 223 4.86 -11.34 35.23
CA THR A 223 5.71 -11.34 36.42
C THR A 223 6.74 -12.45 36.41
N ASP A 224 8.02 -12.06 36.48
CA ASP A 224 9.06 -12.70 37.30
C ASP A 224 10.18 -11.68 37.53
N SER A 225 9.94 -10.74 38.46
CA SER A 225 10.93 -10.15 39.38
C SER A 225 10.26 -9.08 40.27
N PRO A 226 10.66 -8.95 41.55
CA PRO A 226 9.84 -8.31 42.57
C PRO A 226 9.99 -6.79 42.65
N ALA A 227 8.88 -6.17 43.04
CA ALA A 227 8.72 -4.90 43.76
C ALA A 227 9.65 -3.72 43.40
N VAL A 228 9.11 -2.74 42.66
CA VAL A 228 9.04 -1.37 43.17
C VAL A 228 7.64 -0.83 42.88
N GLN A 229 7.00 -0.37 43.94
CA GLN A 229 5.64 0.13 44.02
C GLN A 229 5.63 1.58 43.53
N GLU A 230 5.03 1.84 42.37
CA GLU A 230 4.52 3.18 42.02
C GLU A 230 3.10 3.05 41.46
N ASP A 231 2.19 3.60 42.25
CA ASP A 231 0.75 3.71 42.03
C ASP A 231 0.46 4.63 40.85
N SER A 232 -0.12 4.06 39.79
CA SER A 232 -0.79 4.80 38.70
C SER A 232 -1.69 3.84 37.94
N SER A 233 -2.87 3.63 38.53
CA SER A 233 -3.99 2.89 37.97
C SER A 233 -4.68 3.70 36.85
N HIS A 234 -4.06 3.76 35.67
CA HIS A 234 -4.69 4.28 34.45
C HIS A 234 -4.86 3.17 33.40
N GLY A 235 -6.08 3.09 32.86
CA GLY A 235 -6.58 2.05 31.96
C GLY A 235 -5.60 1.65 30.86
N ARG A 236 -5.57 0.34 30.60
CA ARG A 236 -4.64 -0.33 29.69
C ARG A 236 -4.95 -0.05 28.21
N VAL A 237 -4.75 1.21 27.83
CA VAL A 237 -4.50 1.64 26.45
C VAL A 237 -3.24 0.90 25.98
N LEU A 238 -3.17 0.52 24.69
CA LEU A 238 -1.91 0.09 24.08
C LEU A 238 -0.83 1.06 24.56
N PRO A 239 0.20 0.62 25.30
CA PRO A 239 1.06 1.59 25.94
C PRO A 239 1.68 2.42 24.82
N GLY A 240 1.51 3.74 24.88
CA GLY A 240 1.71 4.65 23.74
C GLY A 240 3.04 4.41 23.02
N HIS A 241 4.04 3.91 23.75
CA HIS A 241 5.32 3.44 23.23
C HIS A 241 5.24 2.37 22.12
N ARG A 242 4.29 1.42 22.09
CA ARG A 242 4.20 0.41 21.01
C ARG A 242 3.63 1.01 19.73
N VAL A 243 2.62 1.87 19.85
CA VAL A 243 2.06 2.61 18.72
C VAL A 243 3.08 3.62 18.21
N ALA A 244 3.74 4.36 19.09
CA ALA A 244 4.82 5.29 18.73
C ALA A 244 6.00 4.57 18.09
N ARG A 245 6.45 3.42 18.62
CA ARG A 245 7.51 2.60 17.99
C ARG A 245 7.08 2.05 16.64
N TYR A 246 5.81 1.67 16.50
CA TYR A 246 5.25 1.27 15.21
C TYR A 246 5.29 2.43 14.22
N LEU A 247 4.82 3.61 14.60
CA LEU A 247 4.82 4.80 13.76
C LEU A 247 6.24 5.24 13.43
N ALA A 248 7.14 5.32 14.41
CA ALA A 248 8.55 5.67 14.25
C ALA A 248 9.27 4.78 13.23
N LYS A 249 8.89 3.50 13.13
CA LYS A 249 9.44 2.59 12.11
C LYS A 249 9.07 2.96 10.68
N TYR A 250 7.96 3.69 10.47
CA TYR A 250 7.46 4.06 9.14
C TYR A 250 7.37 5.57 8.93
N VAL A 251 7.90 6.40 9.85
CA VAL A 251 8.14 7.82 9.58
C VAL A 251 8.98 7.88 8.30
N THR A 252 8.43 8.58 7.31
CA THR A 252 8.67 8.30 5.90
C THR A 252 10.11 8.57 5.48
N LYS A 253 10.65 7.62 4.70
CA LYS A 253 11.83 7.84 3.87
C LYS A 253 11.54 8.98 2.88
N SER A 254 12.44 9.96 2.83
CA SER A 254 12.23 11.19 2.07
C SER A 254 12.28 10.91 0.57
N LEU A 255 11.48 11.66 -0.22
CA LEU A 255 11.61 11.69 -1.67
C LEU A 255 12.95 12.30 -2.13
N ALA A 256 13.66 13.00 -1.23
CA ALA A 256 15.02 13.47 -1.47
C ALA A 256 15.99 12.33 -1.81
N ASP A 257 15.77 11.14 -1.24
CA ASP A 257 16.61 9.95 -1.49
C ASP A 257 16.54 9.47 -2.96
N VAL A 258 15.55 9.94 -3.71
CA VAL A 258 15.39 9.65 -5.15
C VAL A 258 15.51 10.91 -6.02
N GLY A 259 16.17 11.95 -5.51
CA GLY A 259 16.45 13.20 -6.22
C GLY A 259 15.25 14.14 -6.36
N ILE A 260 14.14 13.88 -5.66
CA ILE A 260 12.96 14.73 -5.68
C ILE A 260 12.97 15.64 -4.46
N SER A 261 13.14 16.94 -4.70
CA SER A 261 13.03 17.96 -3.65
C SER A 261 11.57 18.14 -3.20
N ALA A 262 11.36 18.65 -1.98
CA ALA A 262 10.03 18.98 -1.48
C ALA A 262 9.36 20.17 -2.19
N ARG A 263 10.08 20.85 -3.10
CA ARG A 263 9.55 21.99 -3.87
C ARG A 263 8.75 21.50 -5.07
N ARG A 264 7.82 22.34 -5.55
CA ARG A 264 7.06 22.05 -6.77
C ARG A 264 8.03 21.85 -7.94
N ILE A 265 7.79 20.80 -8.71
CA ILE A 265 8.46 20.49 -9.97
C ILE A 265 7.52 20.94 -11.08
N SER A 266 8.02 21.76 -12.01
CA SER A 266 7.31 22.09 -13.24
C SER A 266 7.55 21.01 -14.30
N THR A 267 6.67 20.92 -15.30
CA THR A 267 6.80 19.93 -16.37
C THR A 267 8.08 20.12 -17.18
N GLU A 268 8.46 21.38 -17.41
CA GLU A 268 9.62 21.78 -18.20
C GLU A 268 10.93 21.37 -17.52
N ALA A 269 10.96 21.44 -16.18
CA ALA A 269 12.13 21.07 -15.39
C ALA A 269 12.42 19.56 -15.37
N ILE A 270 11.47 18.70 -15.79
CA ILE A 270 11.63 17.24 -15.72
C ILE A 270 12.87 16.76 -16.49
N ALA A 271 13.25 17.43 -17.58
CA ALA A 271 14.41 17.07 -18.41
C ALA A 271 15.77 17.35 -17.73
N ASP A 272 15.81 18.27 -16.78
CA ASP A 272 17.07 18.71 -16.14
C ASP A 272 17.28 18.13 -14.74
N LEU A 273 16.31 17.35 -14.23
CA LEU A 273 16.43 16.71 -12.92
C LEU A 273 17.54 15.65 -12.90
N ASP A 274 18.36 15.67 -11.86
CA ASP A 274 19.31 14.59 -11.56
C ASP A 274 18.59 13.42 -10.86
N VAL A 275 17.88 12.62 -11.67
CA VAL A 275 17.09 11.48 -11.24
C VAL A 275 17.28 10.29 -12.17
N SER A 276 17.06 9.08 -11.66
CA SER A 276 17.07 7.87 -12.49
C SER A 276 16.07 7.94 -13.64
N ASP A 277 16.35 7.21 -14.72
CA ASP A 277 15.43 7.06 -15.87
C ASP A 277 14.05 6.58 -15.44
N HIS A 278 13.98 5.73 -14.40
CA HIS A 278 12.72 5.24 -13.87
C HIS A 278 11.86 6.37 -13.26
N VAL A 279 12.48 7.24 -12.45
CA VAL A 279 11.82 8.41 -11.85
C VAL A 279 11.38 9.36 -12.96
N ARG A 280 12.28 9.67 -13.91
CA ARG A 280 11.99 10.55 -15.04
C ARG A 280 10.80 10.04 -15.85
N ALA A 281 10.75 8.75 -16.16
CA ALA A 281 9.63 8.14 -16.88
C ALA A 281 8.30 8.24 -16.11
N ILE A 282 8.31 8.13 -14.77
CA ILE A 282 7.10 8.36 -13.96
C ILE A 282 6.63 9.82 -14.08
N LEU A 283 7.55 10.79 -13.91
CA LEU A 283 7.25 12.21 -14.01
C LEU A 283 6.71 12.60 -15.40
N THR A 284 7.36 12.12 -16.46
CA THR A 284 6.90 12.31 -17.84
C THR A 284 5.51 11.71 -18.05
N THR A 285 5.24 10.51 -17.51
CA THR A 285 3.91 9.90 -17.60
C THR A 285 2.85 10.70 -16.86
N ILE A 286 3.18 11.29 -15.70
CA ILE A 286 2.27 12.18 -14.96
C ILE A 286 1.90 13.40 -15.82
N SER A 287 2.88 14.04 -16.45
CA SER A 287 2.64 15.18 -17.35
C SER A 287 1.76 14.76 -18.53
N GLN A 288 2.08 13.67 -19.23
CA GLN A 288 1.28 13.19 -20.36
C GLN A 288 -0.16 12.87 -19.98
N LEU A 289 -0.39 12.29 -18.79
CA LEU A 289 -1.74 12.00 -18.31
C LEU A 289 -2.48 13.27 -17.91
N ALA A 290 -1.80 14.30 -17.39
CA ALA A 290 -2.40 15.60 -17.12
C ALA A 290 -2.93 16.23 -18.41
N ASP A 291 -2.13 16.21 -19.48
CA ASP A 291 -2.49 16.77 -20.79
C ASP A 291 -3.65 16.00 -21.44
N ARG A 292 -3.75 14.70 -21.18
CA ARG A 292 -4.84 13.83 -21.65
C ARG A 292 -6.10 13.87 -20.79
N GLY A 293 -6.18 14.78 -19.81
CA GLY A 293 -7.41 15.03 -19.06
C GLY A 293 -7.48 14.40 -17.67
N LEU A 294 -6.38 13.86 -17.12
CA LEU A 294 -6.32 13.49 -15.70
C LEU A 294 -6.16 14.75 -14.83
N ALA A 295 -7.27 15.46 -14.65
CA ALA A 295 -7.29 16.81 -14.07
C ALA A 295 -6.53 16.92 -12.73
N GLY A 296 -5.59 17.85 -12.68
CA GLY A 296 -4.87 18.24 -11.47
C GLY A 296 -3.72 17.32 -11.06
N VAL A 297 -3.44 16.21 -11.77
CA VAL A 297 -2.35 15.28 -11.42
C VAL A 297 -0.96 15.94 -11.55
N GLY A 298 -0.76 16.82 -12.54
CA GLY A 298 0.50 17.54 -12.75
C GLY A 298 0.93 18.42 -11.57
N ARG A 299 0.00 18.88 -10.73
CA ARG A 299 0.33 19.65 -9.51
C ARG A 299 1.07 18.82 -8.45
N TRP A 300 1.08 17.49 -8.61
CA TRP A 300 1.61 16.52 -7.66
C TRP A 300 2.88 15.83 -8.21
N LEU A 301 3.59 16.43 -9.17
CA LEU A 301 4.87 15.89 -9.68
C LEU A 301 5.89 15.66 -8.54
N HIS A 302 6.00 16.61 -7.61
CA HIS A 302 6.88 16.53 -6.43
C HIS A 302 6.51 15.41 -5.43
N THR A 303 5.36 14.75 -5.60
CA THR A 303 4.94 13.57 -4.83
C THR A 303 4.70 12.35 -5.73
N LEU A 304 5.22 12.35 -6.95
CA LEU A 304 5.01 11.28 -7.94
C LEU A 304 3.53 10.97 -8.20
N GLY A 305 2.67 12.00 -8.17
CA GLY A 305 1.23 11.89 -8.38
C GLY A 305 0.47 11.44 -7.15
N TYR A 306 1.12 11.26 -5.99
CA TYR A 306 0.40 10.94 -4.76
C TYR A 306 -0.22 12.20 -4.15
N ARG A 307 -1.55 12.20 -3.99
CA ARG A 307 -2.26 13.24 -3.22
C ARG A 307 -2.65 12.70 -1.86
N ALA A 308 -2.17 13.32 -0.78
CA ALA A 308 -2.74 13.04 0.52
C ALA A 308 -4.20 13.52 0.52
N THR A 309 -5.13 12.67 0.94
CA THR A 309 -6.46 13.16 1.30
C THR A 309 -6.30 14.04 2.54
N SER A 310 -6.61 15.33 2.44
CA SER A 310 -6.97 16.10 3.63
C SER A 310 -8.09 15.34 4.35
N PRO A 311 -8.07 15.24 5.68
CA PRO A 311 -9.29 14.92 6.40
C PRO A 311 -10.33 15.95 5.93
N ALA A 312 -11.49 15.50 5.48
CA ALA A 312 -12.53 16.39 5.01
C ALA A 312 -12.84 17.39 6.13
N ASN A 313 -12.34 18.61 6.01
CA ASN A 313 -12.83 19.77 6.71
C ASN A 313 -13.76 20.47 5.70
N PRO A 314 -15.08 20.48 5.90
CA PRO A 314 -16.03 21.08 4.94
C PRO A 314 -15.94 22.61 4.83
N ALA A 315 -14.88 23.25 5.35
CA ALA A 315 -14.76 24.71 5.44
C ALA A 315 -13.52 25.31 4.73
N ALA A 316 -12.91 24.62 3.76
CA ALA A 316 -11.77 25.19 3.01
C ALA A 316 -12.13 25.46 1.55
N THR A 317 -12.69 26.65 1.28
CA THR A 317 -12.69 27.26 -0.04
C THR A 317 -11.22 27.48 -0.48
N PRO A 318 -10.82 27.11 -1.70
CA PRO A 318 -9.44 27.35 -2.14
C PRO A 318 -9.19 28.87 -2.25
N PRO A 319 -8.01 29.37 -1.83
CA PRO A 319 -7.63 30.75 -2.12
C PRO A 319 -7.51 30.93 -3.64
N ARG A 320 -8.00 32.08 -4.10
CA ARG A 320 -8.03 32.51 -5.50
C ARG A 320 -6.64 32.56 -6.12
#